data_AF-A0AAE3AJK0-F1
#
_entry.id   AF-A0AAE3AJK0-F1
#
_cell.length_a   1.000
_cell.length_b   1.000
_cell.length_c   1.000
_cell.angle_alpha   90.00
_cell.angle_beta   90.00
_cell.angle_gamma   90.00
#
_symmetry.space_group_name_H-M   'P 1'
#
loop_
_entity.id
_entity.type
_entity.pdbx_description
1 polymer ?
#
loop_
_entity_poly.entity_id
_entity_poly.type
_entity_poly.pdbx_seq_one_letter_code
_entity_poly.pdbx_strand_id
1 'polypeptide(L)'
;MKRIIAVLLTLMMALSLTACSGDDNAKVAGTWKWNCDMTEMFQEGVNQGAGMDLSTDATMEMVFVLKLNEDGTYTLNVDRDALKTSLQTYIDALIPAAVEMIYQQLEDQGMNRADIDEAMAAEGVTVEEYVQQMMDASIDVDQMMDGLADENESGYFRAAKGKLYLSDKADTFSDDSCAEYTLSGGTMQWTGGSYELFDNLDDLHVELPVQWVKQ
;
A
#
# COMPACT_ATOMS: atom_id res chain seq x y z
N MET A 1 -40.08 42.57 0.72
CA MET A 1 -39.54 41.72 1.79
C MET A 1 -40.08 40.28 1.71
N LYS A 2 -39.82 39.53 0.62
CA LYS A 2 -40.22 38.09 0.49
C LYS A 2 -39.12 37.16 -0.04
N ARG A 3 -37.98 37.71 -0.51
CA ARG A 3 -36.85 36.90 -1.01
C ARG A 3 -35.77 36.60 0.04
N ILE A 4 -35.68 37.40 1.11
CA ILE A 4 -34.71 37.18 2.20
C ILE A 4 -35.17 36.06 3.15
N ILE A 5 -36.48 35.90 3.34
CA ILE A 5 -37.04 34.85 4.21
C ILE A 5 -36.88 33.45 3.62
N ALA A 6 -36.96 33.31 2.28
CA ALA A 6 -36.74 32.02 1.61
C ALA A 6 -35.28 31.56 1.73
N VAL A 7 -34.31 32.47 1.61
CA VAL A 7 -32.88 32.15 1.75
C VAL A 7 -32.52 31.81 3.19
N LEU A 8 -33.10 32.47 4.18
CA LEU A 8 -32.91 32.15 5.60
C LEU A 8 -33.53 30.80 6.02
N LEU A 9 -34.65 30.39 5.41
CA LEU A 9 -35.27 29.08 5.66
C LEU A 9 -34.50 27.93 5.00
N THR A 10 -33.98 28.11 3.78
CA THR A 10 -33.07 27.11 3.18
C THR A 10 -31.73 27.03 3.90
N LEU A 11 -31.23 28.16 4.42
CA LEU A 11 -30.00 28.18 5.22
C LEU A 11 -30.23 27.53 6.61
N MET A 12 -31.40 27.72 7.24
CA MET A 12 -31.75 27.00 8.48
C MET A 12 -31.98 25.50 8.27
N MET A 13 -32.48 25.05 7.11
CA MET A 13 -32.53 23.62 6.78
C MET A 13 -31.13 23.04 6.51
N ALA A 14 -30.21 23.84 5.96
CA ALA A 14 -28.80 23.44 5.82
C ALA A 14 -28.05 23.44 7.18
N LEU A 15 -28.47 24.25 8.15
CA LEU A 15 -27.90 24.30 9.51
C LEU A 15 -28.62 23.41 10.55
N SER A 16 -29.78 22.83 10.24
CA SER A 16 -30.42 21.82 11.10
C SER A 16 -29.77 20.43 11.01
N LEU A 17 -28.70 20.28 10.22
CA LEU A 17 -27.87 19.08 10.15
C LEU A 17 -26.79 18.99 11.24
N THR A 18 -26.69 19.98 12.13
CA THR A 18 -25.77 19.90 13.28
C THR A 18 -26.55 19.86 14.60
N ALA A 19 -27.06 18.69 14.99
CA ALA A 19 -27.20 18.31 16.41
C ALA A 19 -27.89 16.93 16.55
N CYS A 20 -27.09 15.95 16.96
CA CYS A 20 -27.49 14.68 17.59
C CYS A 20 -28.07 13.57 16.68
N SER A 21 -27.18 12.82 16.03
CA SER A 21 -27.38 11.38 15.85
C SER A 21 -26.04 10.63 15.69
N GLY A 22 -25.31 10.43 16.79
CA GLY A 22 -24.41 9.27 16.98
C GLY A 22 -23.15 9.10 16.14
N ASP A 23 -22.93 9.90 15.09
CA ASP A 23 -21.85 9.67 14.13
C ASP A 23 -20.62 10.56 14.40
N ASP A 24 -19.45 9.93 14.35
CA ASP A 24 -18.12 10.45 14.62
C ASP A 24 -17.35 10.82 13.33
N ASN A 25 -18.03 10.93 12.17
CA ASN A 25 -17.41 11.17 10.86
C ASN A 25 -16.42 12.35 10.86
N ALA A 26 -16.80 13.49 11.44
CA ALA A 26 -15.94 14.66 11.50
C ALA A 26 -14.64 14.44 12.31
N LYS A 27 -14.63 13.47 13.26
CA LYS A 27 -13.43 13.15 14.05
C LYS A 27 -12.42 12.33 13.26
N VAL A 28 -12.91 11.43 12.41
CA VAL A 28 -12.07 10.56 11.56
C VAL A 28 -11.72 11.21 10.22
N ALA A 29 -12.44 12.25 9.79
CA ALA A 29 -12.19 12.93 8.52
C ALA A 29 -10.72 13.39 8.39
N GLY A 30 -10.15 13.17 7.21
CA GLY A 30 -8.75 13.44 6.91
C GLY A 30 -8.13 12.43 5.95
N THR A 31 -6.85 12.63 5.66
CA THR A 31 -6.03 11.67 4.92
C THR A 31 -5.18 10.89 5.89
N TRP A 32 -5.20 9.57 5.77
CA TRP A 32 -4.53 8.63 6.63
C TRP A 32 -3.63 7.74 5.80
N LYS A 33 -2.42 7.47 6.29
CA LYS A 33 -1.51 6.51 5.69
C LYS A 33 -1.25 5.33 6.61
N TRP A 34 -1.26 4.13 6.06
CA TRP A 34 -0.79 2.93 6.74
C TRP A 34 0.33 2.33 5.91
N ASN A 35 1.43 1.98 6.58
CA ASN A 35 2.56 1.31 5.97
C ASN A 35 2.47 -0.19 6.29
N CYS A 36 2.35 -1.01 5.25
CA CYS A 36 2.32 -2.45 5.33
C CYS A 36 3.70 -2.99 4.95
N ASP A 37 4.33 -3.74 5.87
CA ASP A 37 5.57 -4.45 5.58
C ASP A 37 5.23 -5.69 4.74
N MET A 38 5.79 -5.75 3.54
CA MET A 38 5.61 -6.82 2.56
C MET A 38 6.93 -7.57 2.32
N THR A 39 7.96 -7.34 3.13
CA THR A 39 9.32 -7.82 2.91
C THR A 39 9.37 -9.34 2.78
N GLU A 40 8.73 -10.08 3.69
CA GLU A 40 8.76 -11.55 3.69
C GLU A 40 8.10 -12.13 2.44
N MET A 41 6.90 -11.64 2.09
CA MET A 41 6.19 -12.10 0.89
C MET A 41 7.01 -11.82 -0.38
N PHE A 42 7.61 -10.63 -0.47
CA PHE A 42 8.39 -10.26 -1.64
C PHE A 42 9.69 -11.08 -1.72
N GLN A 43 10.34 -11.32 -0.59
CA GLN A 43 11.52 -12.17 -0.46
C GLN A 43 11.23 -13.61 -0.88
N GLU A 44 10.08 -14.18 -0.47
CA GLU A 44 9.65 -15.50 -0.91
C GLU A 44 9.40 -15.54 -2.42
N GLY A 45 8.73 -14.51 -2.98
CA GLY A 45 8.48 -14.40 -4.41
C GLY A 45 9.78 -14.32 -5.23
N VAL A 46 10.75 -13.52 -4.78
CA VAL A 46 12.07 -13.41 -5.40
C VAL A 46 12.80 -14.74 -5.35
N ASN A 47 12.82 -15.42 -4.21
CA ASN A 47 13.52 -16.69 -4.06
C ASN A 47 12.90 -17.79 -4.93
N GLN A 48 11.57 -17.80 -5.06
CA GLN A 48 10.86 -18.71 -5.96
C GLN A 48 11.15 -18.40 -7.44
N GLY A 49 11.16 -17.11 -7.82
CA GLY A 49 11.41 -16.67 -9.19
C GLY A 49 12.86 -16.91 -9.64
N ALA A 50 13.82 -16.61 -8.76
CA ALA A 50 15.24 -16.87 -9.01
C ALA A 50 15.60 -18.36 -8.92
N GLY A 51 14.77 -19.17 -8.23
CA GLY A 51 15.04 -20.58 -7.97
C GLY A 51 16.15 -20.80 -6.94
N MET A 52 16.51 -19.77 -6.16
CA MET A 52 17.56 -19.78 -5.15
C MET A 52 17.39 -18.66 -4.13
N ASP A 53 18.12 -18.74 -3.03
CA ASP A 53 18.00 -17.83 -1.89
C ASP A 53 18.84 -16.56 -2.09
N LEU A 54 18.20 -15.51 -2.63
CA LEU A 54 18.77 -14.19 -2.80
C LEU A 54 18.33 -13.29 -1.64
N SER A 55 19.17 -13.12 -0.63
CA SER A 55 18.82 -12.32 0.55
C SER A 55 19.27 -10.86 0.45
N THR A 56 18.50 -9.97 1.05
CA THR A 56 18.84 -8.56 1.25
C THR A 56 18.29 -8.06 2.60
N ASP A 57 18.95 -7.07 3.18
CA ASP A 57 18.46 -6.36 4.38
C ASP A 57 17.46 -5.23 4.04
N ALA A 58 17.21 -5.00 2.74
CA ALA A 58 16.23 -4.02 2.30
C ALA A 58 14.80 -4.45 2.65
N THR A 59 13.97 -3.47 3.03
CA THR A 59 12.55 -3.70 3.28
C THR A 59 11.72 -3.41 2.04
N MET A 60 10.61 -4.13 1.92
CA MET A 60 9.59 -3.87 0.91
C MET A 60 8.31 -3.39 1.62
N GLU A 61 7.90 -2.18 1.32
CA GLU A 61 6.82 -1.49 2.01
C GLU A 61 5.72 -1.08 1.01
N MET A 62 4.47 -1.39 1.35
CA MET A 62 3.29 -0.93 0.63
C MET A 62 2.52 0.08 1.47
N VAL A 63 2.37 1.29 0.94
CA VAL A 63 1.71 2.37 1.66
C VAL A 63 0.28 2.54 1.17
N PHE A 64 -0.69 2.28 2.04
CA PHE A 64 -2.11 2.53 1.79
C PHE A 64 -2.49 3.94 2.21
N VAL A 65 -3.31 4.60 1.40
CA VAL A 65 -3.82 5.96 1.59
C VAL A 65 -5.33 5.91 1.67
N LEU A 66 -5.86 6.07 2.88
CA LEU A 66 -7.29 6.21 3.15
C LEU A 66 -7.65 7.68 3.31
N LYS A 67 -8.51 8.18 2.43
CA LYS A 67 -9.08 9.53 2.53
C LYS A 67 -10.52 9.44 2.97
N LEU A 68 -10.84 10.06 4.10
CA LEU A 68 -12.20 10.19 4.63
C LEU A 68 -12.63 11.65 4.49
N ASN A 69 -13.55 11.93 3.57
CA ASN A 69 -14.04 13.28 3.31
C ASN A 69 -15.12 13.70 4.31
N GLU A 70 -15.25 15.01 4.58
CA GLU A 70 -16.27 15.51 5.53
C GLU A 70 -17.71 15.24 5.06
N ASP A 71 -17.92 15.01 3.77
CA ASP A 71 -19.22 14.69 3.18
C ASP A 71 -19.65 13.22 3.36
N GLY A 72 -18.82 12.40 4.00
CA GLY A 72 -19.10 10.98 4.23
C GLY A 72 -18.66 10.06 3.09
N THR A 73 -17.90 10.56 2.09
CA THR A 73 -17.28 9.71 1.06
C THR A 73 -15.85 9.30 1.43
N TYR A 74 -15.39 8.14 0.97
CA TYR A 74 -13.99 7.72 1.12
C TYR A 74 -13.34 7.31 -0.19
N THR A 75 -12.02 7.32 -0.19
CA THR A 75 -11.18 6.61 -1.16
C THR A 75 -10.08 5.86 -0.43
N LEU A 76 -9.80 4.62 -0.84
CA LEU A 76 -8.65 3.83 -0.39
C LEU A 76 -7.81 3.47 -1.62
N ASN A 77 -6.54 3.86 -1.60
CA ASN A 77 -5.63 3.64 -2.72
C ASN A 77 -4.24 3.27 -2.21
N VAL A 78 -3.40 2.68 -3.06
CA VAL A 78 -1.97 2.51 -2.79
C VAL A 78 -1.21 3.77 -3.23
N ASP A 79 -0.25 4.22 -2.42
CA ASP A 79 0.71 5.27 -2.77
C ASP A 79 1.73 4.69 -3.77
N ARG A 80 1.40 4.79 -5.06
CA ARG A 80 2.19 4.20 -6.16
C ARG A 80 3.62 4.74 -6.20
N ASP A 81 3.81 6.02 -5.88
CA ASP A 81 5.15 6.62 -5.87
C ASP A 81 6.00 6.05 -4.74
N ALA A 82 5.41 5.88 -3.55
CA ALA A 82 6.07 5.24 -2.42
C ALA A 82 6.38 3.76 -2.71
N LEU A 83 5.41 3.02 -3.26
CA LEU A 83 5.58 1.60 -3.60
C LEU A 83 6.66 1.40 -4.66
N LYS A 84 6.66 2.21 -5.73
CA LYS A 84 7.71 2.19 -6.77
C LYS A 84 9.08 2.46 -6.19
N THR A 85 9.19 3.42 -5.29
CA THR A 85 10.45 3.74 -4.60
C THR A 85 10.93 2.59 -3.73
N SER A 86 10.02 1.97 -2.95
CA SER A 86 10.35 0.82 -2.11
C SER A 86 10.80 -0.37 -2.95
N LEU A 87 10.10 -0.67 -4.04
CA LEU A 87 10.42 -1.76 -4.94
C LEU A 87 11.79 -1.56 -5.60
N GLN A 88 12.07 -0.37 -6.12
CA GLN A 88 13.37 -0.08 -6.74
C GLN A 88 14.50 -0.22 -5.72
N THR A 89 14.32 0.31 -4.51
CA THR A 89 15.32 0.20 -3.43
C THR A 89 15.59 -1.27 -3.09
N TYR A 90 14.54 -2.09 -3.03
CA TYR A 90 14.65 -3.51 -2.75
C TYR A 90 15.39 -4.26 -3.88
N ILE A 91 15.05 -4.00 -5.16
CA ILE A 91 15.73 -4.58 -6.32
C ILE A 91 17.21 -4.18 -6.36
N ASP A 92 17.51 -2.89 -6.19
CA ASP A 92 18.88 -2.38 -6.18
C ASP A 92 19.72 -3.06 -5.10
N ALA A 93 19.11 -3.37 -3.95
CA ALA A 93 19.77 -4.06 -2.86
C ALA A 93 19.98 -5.57 -3.12
N LEU A 94 19.24 -6.18 -4.05
CA LEU A 94 19.45 -7.57 -4.48
C LEU A 94 20.56 -7.72 -5.51
N ILE A 95 20.86 -6.67 -6.29
CA ILE A 95 21.88 -6.72 -7.36
C ILE A 95 23.23 -7.26 -6.85
N PRO A 96 23.80 -6.79 -5.73
CA PRO A 96 25.08 -7.30 -5.25
C PRO A 96 25.07 -8.80 -4.92
N ALA A 97 23.97 -9.29 -4.33
CA ALA A 97 23.81 -10.71 -4.02
C ALA A 97 23.73 -11.55 -5.29
N ALA A 98 22.98 -11.10 -6.29
CA ALA A 98 22.87 -11.75 -7.59
C ALA A 98 24.19 -11.71 -8.39
N VAL A 99 24.96 -10.63 -8.32
CA VAL A 99 26.30 -10.52 -8.93
C VAL A 99 27.25 -11.55 -8.31
N GLU A 100 27.29 -11.61 -6.99
CA GLU A 100 28.19 -12.52 -6.27
C GLU A 100 27.86 -13.99 -6.58
N MET A 101 26.58 -14.28 -6.73
CA MET A 101 26.09 -15.59 -7.12
C MET A 101 26.52 -15.99 -8.54
N ILE A 102 26.48 -15.08 -9.52
CA ILE A 102 26.99 -15.36 -10.87
C ILE A 102 28.49 -15.68 -10.82
N TYR A 103 29.27 -14.92 -10.03
CA TYR A 103 30.68 -15.22 -9.86
C TYR A 103 30.88 -16.61 -9.27
N GLN A 104 30.18 -16.97 -8.19
CA GLN A 104 30.27 -18.30 -7.58
C GLN A 104 29.90 -19.42 -8.57
N GLN A 105 28.83 -19.25 -9.35
CA GLN A 105 28.40 -20.25 -10.32
C GLN A 105 29.44 -20.50 -11.44
N LEU A 106 30.15 -19.46 -11.87
CA LEU A 106 31.20 -19.56 -12.88
C LEU A 106 32.53 -20.04 -12.28
N GLU A 107 32.81 -19.69 -11.01
CA GLU A 107 33.93 -20.23 -10.24
C GLU A 107 33.82 -21.74 -10.05
N ASP A 108 32.62 -22.25 -9.75
CA ASP A 108 32.33 -23.69 -9.69
C ASP A 108 32.55 -24.41 -11.02
N GLN A 109 32.50 -23.69 -12.14
CA GLN A 109 32.82 -24.20 -13.49
C GLN A 109 34.31 -24.12 -13.81
N GLY A 110 35.14 -23.65 -12.87
CA GLY A 110 36.60 -23.56 -13.00
C GLY A 110 37.10 -22.25 -13.61
N MET A 111 36.25 -21.24 -13.77
CA MET A 111 36.68 -19.89 -14.15
C MET A 111 37.11 -19.12 -12.90
N ASN A 112 37.95 -18.10 -13.06
CA ASN A 112 38.22 -17.16 -11.97
C ASN A 112 37.55 -15.80 -12.30
N ARG A 113 37.35 -14.94 -11.30
CA ARG A 113 36.69 -13.64 -11.51
C ARG A 113 37.33 -12.76 -12.57
N ALA A 114 38.66 -12.76 -12.66
CA ALA A 114 39.35 -11.95 -13.67
C ALA A 114 39.05 -12.45 -15.09
N ASP A 115 39.01 -13.77 -15.30
CA ASP A 115 38.64 -14.36 -16.58
C ASP A 115 37.17 -14.08 -16.93
N ILE A 116 36.28 -14.05 -15.92
CA ILE A 116 34.86 -13.70 -16.08
C ILE A 116 34.73 -12.23 -16.48
N ASP A 117 35.40 -11.33 -15.76
CA ASP A 117 35.37 -9.89 -16.05
C ASP A 117 35.95 -9.59 -17.44
N GLU A 118 37.04 -10.26 -17.83
CA GLU A 118 37.63 -10.12 -19.17
C GLU A 118 36.66 -10.60 -20.25
N ALA A 119 35.98 -11.73 -20.04
CA ALA A 119 34.98 -12.25 -20.96
C ALA A 119 33.77 -11.30 -21.10
N MET A 120 33.26 -10.77 -20.00
CA MET A 120 32.13 -9.83 -20.00
C MET A 120 32.52 -8.50 -20.64
N ALA A 121 33.72 -7.98 -20.33
CA ALA A 121 34.24 -6.75 -20.93
C ALA A 121 34.45 -6.89 -22.45
N ALA A 122 34.77 -8.09 -22.96
CA ALA A 122 34.84 -8.35 -24.40
C ALA A 122 33.48 -8.23 -25.09
N GLU A 123 32.38 -8.54 -24.38
CA GLU A 123 30.99 -8.31 -24.81
C GLU A 123 30.52 -6.86 -24.52
N GLY A 124 31.37 -6.03 -23.91
CA GLY A 124 31.11 -4.61 -23.66
C GLY A 124 30.20 -4.33 -22.47
N VAL A 125 30.06 -5.27 -21.54
CA VAL A 125 29.24 -5.16 -20.33
C VAL A 125 30.00 -5.63 -19.09
N THR A 126 29.62 -5.16 -17.92
CA THR A 126 30.06 -5.73 -16.64
C THR A 126 29.08 -6.81 -16.15
N VAL A 127 29.52 -7.66 -15.21
CA VAL A 127 28.61 -8.64 -14.56
C VAL A 127 27.45 -7.91 -13.86
N GLU A 128 27.73 -6.77 -13.23
CA GLU A 128 26.72 -5.93 -12.59
C GLU A 128 25.70 -5.39 -13.60
N GLU A 129 26.15 -4.80 -14.71
CA GLU A 129 25.25 -4.32 -15.77
C GLU A 129 24.44 -5.46 -16.39
N TYR A 130 25.02 -6.65 -16.53
CA TYR A 130 24.29 -7.83 -17.01
C TYR A 130 23.20 -8.28 -16.05
N VAL A 131 23.48 -8.33 -14.74
CA VAL A 131 22.48 -8.64 -13.71
C VAL A 131 21.38 -7.59 -13.69
N GLN A 132 21.74 -6.31 -13.76
CA GLN A 132 20.78 -5.22 -13.77
C GLN A 132 19.84 -5.32 -14.98
N GLN A 133 20.39 -5.57 -16.17
CA GLN A 133 19.58 -5.77 -17.39
C GLN A 133 18.66 -6.99 -17.27
N MET A 134 19.11 -8.06 -16.62
CA MET A 134 18.29 -9.25 -16.38
C MET A 134 17.13 -8.93 -15.42
N MET A 135 17.38 -8.20 -14.34
CA MET A 135 16.36 -7.78 -13.38
C MET A 135 15.34 -6.83 -14.03
N ASP A 136 15.81 -5.81 -14.76
CA ASP A 136 14.95 -4.86 -15.47
C ASP A 136 14.07 -5.55 -16.53
N ALA A 137 14.59 -6.58 -17.21
CA ALA A 137 13.82 -7.35 -18.19
C ALA A 137 12.81 -8.31 -17.55
N SER A 138 13.05 -8.73 -16.31
CA SER A 138 12.21 -9.70 -15.60
C SER A 138 11.12 -9.03 -14.77
N ILE A 139 11.38 -7.83 -14.26
CA ILE A 139 10.49 -7.08 -13.37
C ILE A 139 10.03 -5.81 -14.08
N ASP A 140 8.86 -5.87 -14.71
CA ASP A 140 8.19 -4.68 -15.24
C ASP A 140 7.45 -3.97 -14.11
N VAL A 141 8.16 -3.05 -13.44
CA VAL A 141 7.64 -2.25 -12.33
C VAL A 141 6.42 -1.45 -12.77
N ASP A 142 6.41 -0.90 -13.99
CA ASP A 142 5.30 -0.07 -14.45
C ASP A 142 4.06 -0.93 -14.71
N GLN A 143 4.21 -2.13 -15.30
CA GLN A 143 3.12 -3.10 -15.44
C GLN A 143 2.56 -3.54 -14.08
N MET A 144 3.41 -3.79 -13.08
CA MET A 144 2.97 -4.10 -11.73
C MET A 144 2.16 -2.95 -11.12
N MET A 145 2.62 -1.71 -11.29
CA MET A 145 1.91 -0.53 -10.78
C MET A 145 0.58 -0.30 -11.50
N ASP A 146 0.50 -0.61 -12.80
CA ASP A 146 -0.73 -0.47 -13.58
C ASP A 146 -1.78 -1.52 -13.18
N GLY A 147 -1.37 -2.73 -12.80
CA GLY A 147 -2.28 -3.73 -12.22
C GLY A 147 -3.00 -3.21 -10.97
N LEU A 148 -2.31 -2.43 -10.14
CA LEU A 148 -2.88 -1.82 -8.92
C LEU A 148 -3.75 -0.59 -9.20
N ALA A 149 -3.71 -0.02 -10.41
CA ALA A 149 -4.45 1.20 -10.74
C ALA A 149 -5.97 0.98 -10.78
N ASP A 150 -6.38 -0.26 -11.10
CA ASP A 150 -7.79 -0.67 -11.13
C ASP A 150 -8.34 -1.01 -9.75
N GLU A 151 -7.50 -1.08 -8.71
CA GLU A 151 -7.87 -1.49 -7.35
C GLU A 151 -8.24 -0.31 -6.43
N ASN A 152 -8.32 0.90 -6.97
CA ASN A 152 -8.74 2.08 -6.21
C ASN A 152 -10.20 1.91 -5.73
N GLU A 153 -10.37 1.84 -4.41
CA GLU A 153 -11.68 1.70 -3.80
C GLU A 153 -12.26 3.07 -3.48
N SER A 154 -13.55 3.27 -3.76
CA SER A 154 -14.27 4.47 -3.35
C SER A 154 -15.70 4.16 -2.99
N GLY A 155 -16.24 4.94 -2.06
CA GLY A 155 -17.59 4.72 -1.57
C GLY A 155 -17.98 5.72 -0.49
N TYR A 156 -18.82 5.24 0.42
CA TYR A 156 -19.34 6.00 1.55
C TYR A 156 -18.86 5.38 2.86
N PHE A 157 -18.56 6.23 3.84
CA PHE A 157 -18.17 5.79 5.17
C PHE A 157 -19.08 6.38 6.24
N ARG A 158 -19.15 5.65 7.34
CA ARG A 158 -19.73 6.12 8.59
C ARG A 158 -18.81 5.73 9.72
N ALA A 159 -18.57 6.65 10.64
CA ALA A 159 -17.91 6.38 11.90
C ALA A 159 -18.93 6.55 13.00
N ALA A 160 -19.10 5.56 13.88
CA ALA A 160 -20.00 5.66 15.02
C ALA A 160 -19.57 4.69 16.11
N LYS A 161 -19.47 5.17 17.36
CA LYS A 161 -19.22 4.33 18.55
C LYS A 161 -17.93 3.49 18.44
N GLY A 162 -16.87 4.05 17.85
CA GLY A 162 -15.59 3.36 17.69
C GLY A 162 -15.57 2.31 16.56
N LYS A 163 -16.55 2.34 15.66
CA LYS A 163 -16.57 1.52 14.43
C LYS A 163 -16.59 2.40 13.20
N LEU A 164 -15.78 2.05 12.20
CA LEU A 164 -15.70 2.67 10.88
C LEU A 164 -16.29 1.68 9.87
N TYR A 165 -17.42 2.05 9.26
CA TYR A 165 -18.13 1.27 8.26
C TYR A 165 -17.78 1.81 6.87
N LEU A 166 -17.53 0.92 5.91
CA LEU A 166 -17.32 1.25 4.50
C LEU A 166 -18.43 0.61 3.66
N SER A 167 -18.87 1.28 2.59
CA SER A 167 -19.92 0.79 1.70
C SER A 167 -19.81 1.38 0.30
N ASP A 168 -20.21 0.61 -0.71
CA ASP A 168 -20.32 1.08 -2.10
C ASP A 168 -21.49 2.06 -2.33
N LYS A 169 -22.47 2.07 -1.42
CA LYS A 169 -23.70 2.86 -1.52
C LYS A 169 -23.93 3.69 -0.26
N ALA A 170 -24.53 4.86 -0.46
CA ALA A 170 -24.90 5.73 0.65
C ALA A 170 -25.94 5.04 1.54
N ASP A 171 -25.80 5.22 2.85
CA ASP A 171 -26.75 4.76 3.88
C ASP A 171 -26.95 3.23 3.97
N THR A 172 -26.08 2.42 3.36
CA THR A 172 -26.12 0.94 3.40
C THR A 172 -24.95 0.35 4.19
N PHE A 173 -24.83 0.72 5.45
CA PHE A 173 -23.75 0.25 6.33
C PHE A 173 -24.12 -1.08 7.01
N SER A 174 -23.20 -2.04 7.01
CA SER A 174 -23.34 -3.35 7.65
C SER A 174 -22.33 -3.52 8.78
N ASP A 175 -22.73 -4.13 9.89
CA ASP A 175 -21.80 -4.58 10.93
C ASP A 175 -20.82 -5.65 10.40
N ASP A 176 -21.15 -6.30 9.27
CA ASP A 176 -20.30 -7.27 8.58
C ASP A 176 -19.26 -6.61 7.64
N SER A 177 -19.26 -5.29 7.50
CA SER A 177 -18.25 -4.51 6.77
C SER A 177 -17.81 -3.27 7.59
N CYS A 178 -17.13 -3.51 8.70
CA CYS A 178 -16.64 -2.45 9.58
C CYS A 178 -15.28 -2.78 10.24
N ALA A 179 -14.48 -1.74 10.48
CA ALA A 179 -13.29 -1.79 11.32
C ALA A 179 -13.59 -1.18 12.70
N GLU A 180 -13.25 -1.88 13.76
CA GLU A 180 -13.18 -1.33 15.11
C GLU A 180 -11.92 -0.47 15.23
N TYR A 181 -12.06 0.76 15.72
CA TYR A 181 -10.95 1.71 15.79
C TYR A 181 -10.85 2.49 17.10
N THR A 182 -9.63 2.91 17.40
CA THR A 182 -9.34 3.93 18.42
C THR A 182 -8.61 5.12 17.80
N LEU A 183 -8.85 6.32 18.33
CA LEU A 183 -8.18 7.55 17.90
C LEU A 183 -7.32 8.12 19.03
N SER A 184 -6.05 8.39 18.75
CA SER A 184 -5.15 9.04 19.70
C SER A 184 -4.07 9.83 18.94
N GLY A 185 -3.93 11.12 19.24
CA GLY A 185 -2.75 11.90 18.86
C GLY A 185 -2.42 11.95 17.36
N GLY A 186 -3.42 11.90 16.47
CA GLY A 186 -3.20 11.85 15.02
C GLY A 186 -3.02 10.45 14.46
N THR A 187 -3.24 9.43 15.27
CA THR A 187 -3.21 8.01 14.88
C THR A 187 -4.60 7.40 15.04
N MET A 188 -5.02 6.63 14.04
CA MET A 188 -6.19 5.77 14.07
C MET A 188 -5.68 4.32 14.06
N GLN A 189 -5.95 3.57 15.12
CA GLN A 189 -5.61 2.15 15.17
C GLN A 189 -6.85 1.33 14.89
N TRP A 190 -6.81 0.49 13.87
CA TRP A 190 -7.82 -0.54 13.66
C TRP A 190 -7.44 -1.75 14.51
N THR A 191 -8.28 -2.11 15.46
CA THR A 191 -8.00 -3.13 16.48
C THR A 191 -8.75 -4.44 16.24
N GLY A 192 -9.64 -4.45 15.25
CA GLY A 192 -10.56 -5.54 14.95
C GLY A 192 -11.59 -5.10 13.93
N GLY A 193 -12.58 -5.94 13.69
CA GLY A 193 -13.70 -5.65 12.81
C GLY A 193 -14.17 -6.90 12.08
N SER A 194 -14.95 -6.72 11.04
CA SER A 194 -15.57 -7.80 10.31
C SER A 194 -14.70 -8.31 9.17
N TYR A 195 -14.83 -9.62 8.90
CA TYR A 195 -14.02 -10.34 7.93
C TYR A 195 -14.13 -9.77 6.52
N GLU A 196 -15.27 -9.29 6.02
CA GLU A 196 -15.33 -8.83 4.60
C GLU A 196 -14.36 -7.69 4.26
N LEU A 197 -14.02 -6.82 5.22
CA LEU A 197 -13.06 -5.73 5.02
C LEU A 197 -11.61 -6.20 5.16
N PHE A 198 -11.37 -7.20 6.03
CA PHE A 198 -10.04 -7.77 6.27
C PHE A 198 -9.71 -8.96 5.37
N ASP A 199 -10.69 -9.66 4.81
CA ASP A 199 -10.54 -10.76 3.85
C ASP A 199 -9.87 -10.24 2.56
N ASN A 200 -10.15 -8.98 2.18
CA ASN A 200 -9.43 -8.29 1.09
C ASN A 200 -7.96 -7.97 1.46
N LEU A 201 -7.60 -8.04 2.74
CA LEU A 201 -6.26 -7.81 3.28
C LEU A 201 -5.60 -9.11 3.79
N ASP A 202 -6.33 -10.23 3.86
CA ASP A 202 -5.82 -11.52 4.38
C ASP A 202 -4.72 -12.09 3.49
N ASP A 203 -4.80 -11.81 2.18
CA ASP A 203 -3.74 -12.13 1.22
C ASP A 203 -2.43 -11.39 1.53
N LEU A 204 -2.48 -10.30 2.31
CA LEU A 204 -1.32 -9.50 2.74
C LEU A 204 -0.81 -9.90 4.14
N HIS A 205 -1.38 -10.95 4.77
CA HIS A 205 -0.98 -11.47 6.09
C HIS A 205 -0.90 -10.40 7.19
N VAL A 206 -1.84 -9.46 7.18
CA VAL A 206 -1.81 -8.28 8.05
C VAL A 206 -2.12 -8.66 9.51
N GLU A 207 -1.20 -8.34 10.42
CA GLU A 207 -1.44 -8.46 11.85
C GLU A 207 -2.12 -7.21 12.44
N LEU A 208 -3.20 -7.41 13.21
CA LEU A 208 -3.82 -6.34 13.98
C LEU A 208 -3.01 -6.05 15.27
N PRO A 209 -2.94 -4.77 15.72
CA PRO A 209 -3.66 -3.63 15.19
C PRO A 209 -2.96 -2.96 13.99
N VAL A 210 -3.75 -2.54 13.00
CA VAL A 210 -3.28 -1.75 11.87
C VAL A 210 -3.22 -0.27 12.26
N GLN A 211 -2.08 0.37 12.04
CA GLN A 211 -1.84 1.75 12.44
C GLN A 211 -1.90 2.72 11.26
N TRP A 212 -2.93 3.56 11.26
CA TRP A 212 -3.12 4.65 10.31
C TRP A 212 -2.66 5.98 10.91
N VAL A 213 -1.77 6.70 10.22
CA VAL A 213 -1.21 7.98 10.65
C VAL A 213 -1.76 9.11 9.79
N LYS A 214 -2.32 10.13 10.44
CA LYS A 214 -2.88 11.31 9.77
C LYS A 214 -1.78 12.13 9.10
N GLN A 215 -2.04 12.58 7.87
CA GLN A 215 -1.15 13.43 7.06
C GLN A 215 -1.42 14.92 7.30
#